data_AF-A0A7Z9R4T3-F1
#
_entry.id   AF-A0A7Z9R4T3-F1
#
_cell.length_a   1.000
_cell.length_b   1.000
_cell.length_c   1.000
_cell.angle_alpha   90.00
_cell.angle_beta   90.00
_cell.angle_gamma   90.00
#
_symmetry.space_group_name_H-M   'P 1'
#
loop_
_entity.id
_entity.type
_entity.pdbx_description
1 polymer ?
#
loop_
_entity_poly.entity_id
_entity_poly.type
_entity_poly.pdbx_seq_one_letter_code
_entity_poly.pdbx_strand_id
1 'polypeptide(L)' 'GKPEELLGAVLWLSSDAASFVTGAEIAVDGGFSCMTI' A
#
# COMPACT_ATOMS: atom_id res chain seq x y z
N GLY A 1 -3.59 -6.48 -11.02
CA GLY A 1 -4.19 -7.22 -9.89
C GLY A 1 -3.59 -8.60 -9.76
N LYS A 2 -2.26 -8.69 -9.69
CA LYS A 2 -1.55 -9.93 -9.37
C LYS A 2 -1.00 -9.83 -7.95
N PRO A 3 -0.86 -10.94 -7.20
CA PRO A 3 -0.38 -10.89 -5.81
C PRO A 3 0.99 -10.20 -5.66
N GLU A 4 1.86 -10.29 -6.65
CA GLU A 4 3.22 -9.74 -6.61
C GLU A 4 3.23 -8.20 -6.53
N GLU A 5 2.17 -7.55 -6.99
CA GLU A 5 2.02 -6.08 -6.93
C GLU A 5 1.96 -5.57 -5.48
N LEU A 6 1.54 -6.40 -4.51
CA LEU A 6 1.46 -6.05 -3.09
C LEU A 6 2.80 -6.14 -2.36
N LEU A 7 3.77 -6.89 -2.89
CA LEU A 7 5.01 -7.24 -2.17
C LEU A 7 5.78 -5.99 -1.70
N GLY A 8 5.86 -4.96 -2.53
CA GLY A 8 6.55 -3.71 -2.17
C GLY A 8 5.90 -3.01 -0.98
N ALA A 9 4.57 -2.90 -0.98
CA ALA A 9 3.82 -2.28 0.11
C ALA A 9 3.93 -3.08 1.41
N VAL A 10 3.85 -4.42 1.32
CA VAL A 10 4.00 -5.33 2.47
C VAL A 10 5.41 -5.25 3.05
N LEU A 11 6.45 -5.27 2.21
CA LEU A 11 7.84 -5.14 2.66
C LEU A 11 8.08 -3.79 3.34
N TRP A 12 7.57 -2.70 2.77
CA TRP A 12 7.68 -1.38 3.38
C TRP A 12 6.97 -1.32 4.74
N LEU A 13 5.72 -1.78 4.83
CA LEU A 13 4.95 -1.85 6.09
C LEU A 13 5.63 -2.73 7.16
N SER A 14 6.38 -3.75 6.74
CA SER A 14 7.10 -4.65 7.64
C SER A 14 8.48 -4.13 8.06
N SER A 15 8.90 -2.97 7.56
CA SER A 15 10.23 -2.39 7.78
C SER A 15 10.18 -1.18 8.72
N ASP A 16 11.35 -0.77 9.24
CA ASP A 16 11.49 0.44 10.06
C ASP A 16 11.05 1.72 9.34
N ALA A 17 11.02 1.72 8.00
CA ALA A 17 10.57 2.85 7.20
C ALA A 17 9.07 3.18 7.39
N ALA A 18 8.28 2.24 7.91
CA ALA A 18 6.87 2.43 8.24
C ALA A 18 6.63 2.62 9.76
N SER A 19 7.68 2.83 10.57
CA SER A 19 7.59 2.91 12.04
C SER A 19 6.59 3.93 12.61
N PHE A 20 6.26 4.96 11.84
CA PHE A 20 5.28 5.99 12.22
C PHE A 20 3.91 5.85 11.53
N VAL A 21 3.72 4.81 10.72
CA VAL A 21 2.51 4.59 9.94
C VAL A 21 1.68 3.50 10.61
N THR A 22 0.56 3.90 11.20
CA THR A 22 -0.39 3.00 11.88
C THR A 22 -1.82 3.48 11.67
N GLY A 23 -2.77 2.54 11.64
CA GLY A 23 -4.20 2.83 11.44
C GLY A 23 -4.57 3.40 10.07
N ALA A 24 -3.63 3.38 9.11
CA ALA A 24 -3.83 3.87 7.76
C ALA A 24 -4.15 2.72 6.78
N GLU A 25 -4.99 3.01 5.79
CA GLU A 25 -5.25 2.12 4.65
C GLU A 25 -4.34 2.51 3.48
N ILE A 26 -3.56 1.55 2.97
CA ILE A 26 -2.61 1.77 1.88
C ILE A 26 -3.13 1.09 0.62
N ALA A 27 -3.70 1.87 -0.29
CA ALA A 27 -4.24 1.37 -1.55
C ALA A 27 -3.11 1.00 -2.53
N VAL A 28 -3.19 -0.20 -3.10
CA VAL A 28 -2.30 -0.70 -4.17
C VAL A 28 -3.16 -1.17 -5.34
N ASP A 29 -3.74 -0.20 -6.04
CA ASP A 29 -4.76 -0.44 -7.07
C ASP A 29 -4.49 0.32 -8.39
N GLY A 30 -3.28 0.87 -8.54
CA GLY A 30 -2.91 1.69 -9.70
C GLY A 30 -3.54 3.09 -9.70
N GLY A 31 -4.04 3.57 -8.55
CA GLY A 31 -4.66 4.89 -8.41
C GLY A 31 -6.15 4.91 -8.72
N PHE A 32 -6.79 3.74 -8.84
CA PHE A 32 -8.21 3.62 -9.14
C PHE A 32 -9.08 4.30 -8.07
N SER A 33 -8.74 4.13 -6.78
CA SER A 33 -9.44 4.76 -5.66
C SER A 33 -9.33 6.29 -5.63
N CYS A 34 -8.39 6.88 -6.37
CA CYS A 34 -8.19 8.33 -6.43
C CYS A 34 -8.98 9.01 -7.56
N MET A 35 -9.69 8.24 -8.40
CA MET A 35 -10.52 8.79 -9.46
C MET A 35 -11.94 9.07 -8.94
N THR A 36 -12.49 10.22 -9.31
CA THR A 36 -13.93 10.49 -9.12
C THR A 36 -14.70 9.76 -10.21
N ILE A 37 -15.65 8.90 -9.81
CA ILE A 37 -16.63 8.28 -10.71
C ILE A 37 -17.73 9.26 -11.13
#